data_AF-A0A135NY47-F1
#
_entry.id   AF-A0A135NY47-F1
#
_cell.length_a   1.000
_cell.length_b   1.000
_cell.length_c   1.000
_cell.angle_alpha   90.00
_cell.angle_beta   90.00
_cell.angle_gamma   90.00
#
_symmetry.space_group_name_H-M   'P 1'
#
loop_
_entity.id
_entity.type
_entity.pdbx_description
1 polymer ?
#
loop_
_entity_poly.entity_id
_entity_poly.type
_entity_poly.pdbx_seq_one_letter_code
_entity_poly.pdbx_strand_id
1 'polypeptide(L)'
;MADAHPEIIWSWGAVSFLFLTLLFVVIIVISRRSFCFFASFHRGAAMEYPQRGIHWSKLTAPELSALAKDHAVVVVPIGSTEQHGPHLVTGTDHVLAAAVCE
;
A
#
# COMPACT_ATOMS: atom_id res chain seq x y z
N MET A 1 -20.92 -50.75 -13.73
CA MET A 1 -20.22 -50.35 -12.49
C MET A 1 -19.40 -49.12 -12.88
N ALA A 2 -19.98 -47.97 -13.25
CA ALA A 2 -21.12 -47.21 -12.73
C ALA A 2 -20.89 -46.59 -11.33
N ASP A 3 -19.73 -45.95 -11.16
CA ASP A 3 -19.34 -45.33 -9.89
C ASP A 3 -18.52 -44.03 -10.15
N ALA A 4 -19.03 -43.13 -10.99
CA ALA A 4 -18.48 -41.78 -11.11
C ALA A 4 -19.13 -40.88 -10.04
N HIS A 5 -18.37 -40.57 -8.99
CA HIS A 5 -18.80 -39.68 -7.90
C HIS A 5 -19.20 -38.28 -8.42
N PRO A 6 -20.43 -37.79 -8.15
CA PRO A 6 -20.97 -36.57 -8.75
C PRO A 6 -20.61 -35.24 -8.04
N GLU A 7 -19.77 -35.26 -7.01
CA GLU A 7 -19.56 -34.07 -6.15
C GLU A 7 -18.42 -33.12 -6.62
N ILE A 8 -17.68 -33.46 -7.69
CA ILE A 8 -16.45 -32.73 -8.06
C ILE A 8 -16.69 -31.62 -9.10
N ILE A 9 -17.86 -31.54 -9.74
CA ILE A 9 -18.07 -30.60 -10.86
C ILE A 9 -18.40 -29.17 -10.39
N TRP A 10 -18.93 -28.98 -9.17
CA TRP A 10 -19.34 -27.67 -8.66
C TRP A 10 -18.24 -26.86 -7.95
N SER A 11 -17.09 -27.46 -7.63
CA SER A 11 -15.99 -26.77 -6.93
C SER A 11 -15.12 -25.92 -7.87
N TRP A 12 -14.89 -26.37 -9.11
CA TRP A 12 -13.95 -25.71 -10.02
C TRP A 12 -14.49 -24.43 -10.67
N GLY A 13 -15.82 -24.28 -10.81
CA GLY A 13 -16.44 -23.09 -11.40
C GLY A 13 -16.38 -21.85 -10.51
N ALA A 14 -16.59 -22.01 -9.19
CA ALA A 14 -16.59 -20.90 -8.24
C ALA A 14 -15.16 -20.38 -7.94
N VAL A 15 -14.18 -21.29 -7.86
CA VAL A 15 -12.77 -20.94 -7.67
C VAL A 15 -12.23 -20.17 -8.88
N SER A 16 -12.65 -20.53 -10.09
CA SER A 16 -12.25 -19.82 -11.32
C SER A 16 -12.79 -18.39 -11.38
N PHE A 17 -14.03 -18.15 -10.92
CA PHE A 17 -14.65 -16.83 -10.96
C PHE A 17 -14.04 -15.85 -9.94
N LEU A 18 -13.70 -16.33 -8.74
CA LEU A 18 -13.03 -15.52 -7.71
C LEU A 18 -11.57 -15.23 -8.07
N PHE A 19 -10.89 -16.18 -8.71
CA PHE A 19 -9.50 -16.01 -9.16
C PHE A 19 -9.40 -15.02 -10.34
N LEU A 20 -10.33 -15.08 -11.29
CA LEU A 20 -10.40 -14.14 -12.41
C LEU A 20 -10.78 -12.72 -11.98
N THR A 21 -11.68 -12.57 -11.01
CA THR A 21 -12.04 -11.24 -10.46
C THR A 21 -10.89 -10.62 -9.65
N LEU A 22 -10.20 -11.40 -8.82
CA LEU A 22 -9.00 -10.93 -8.11
C LEU A 22 -7.86 -10.54 -9.08
N LEU A 23 -7.66 -11.33 -10.14
CA LEU A 23 -6.66 -11.02 -11.17
C LEU A 23 -7.03 -9.72 -11.93
N PHE A 24 -8.31 -9.51 -12.25
CA PHE A 24 -8.77 -8.30 -12.94
C PHE A 24 -8.63 -7.02 -12.09
N VAL A 25 -8.93 -7.09 -10.78
CA VAL A 25 -8.75 -5.95 -9.86
C VAL A 25 -7.27 -5.62 -9.67
N VAL A 26 -6.41 -6.64 -9.55
CA VAL A 26 -4.95 -6.46 -9.45
C VAL A 26 -4.38 -5.84 -10.74
N ILE A 27 -4.85 -6.27 -11.92
CA ILE A 27 -4.42 -5.69 -13.20
C ILE A 27 -4.86 -4.23 -13.34
N ILE A 28 -6.08 -3.85 -12.92
CA ILE A 28 -6.56 -2.46 -13.01
C ILE A 28 -5.80 -1.51 -12.05
N VAL A 29 -5.46 -1.98 -10.84
CA VAL A 29 -4.69 -1.18 -9.86
C VAL A 29 -3.22 -1.03 -10.29
N ILE A 30 -2.64 -2.04 -10.95
CA ILE A 30 -1.25 -2.01 -11.43
C ILE A 30 -1.12 -1.27 -12.78
N SER A 31 -2.15 -1.27 -13.63
CA SER A 31 -2.10 -0.75 -15.01
C SER A 31 -2.37 0.76 -15.17
N ARG A 32 -2.53 1.53 -14.08
CA ARG A 32 -2.62 3.01 -14.17
C ARG A 32 -1.28 3.75 -14.16
N ARG A 33 -0.16 3.06 -14.34
CA ARG A 33 1.14 3.71 -14.57
C ARG A 33 1.95 2.92 -15.58
N SER A 34 1.65 3.13 -16.85
CA SER A 34 2.68 3.10 -17.89
C SER A 34 3.89 3.90 -17.40
N PHE A 35 4.88 3.20 -16.84
CA PHE A 35 6.22 3.15 -17.39
C PHE A 35 6.75 4.48 -17.98
N CYS A 36 6.83 5.53 -17.16
CA CYS A 36 7.83 6.59 -17.32
C CYS A 36 8.89 6.31 -16.25
N PHE A 37 9.77 5.33 -16.48
CA PHE A 37 11.09 5.55 -17.09
C PHE A 37 11.95 6.47 -16.22
N PHE A 38 12.68 5.80 -15.33
CA PHE A 38 14.04 6.08 -14.87
C PHE A 38 14.76 7.24 -15.59
N ALA A 39 15.43 8.09 -14.80
CA ALA A 39 16.37 9.16 -15.18
C ALA A 39 15.81 10.60 -15.29
N SER A 40 15.59 11.23 -14.14
CA SER A 40 16.03 12.61 -13.92
C SER A 40 16.02 12.96 -12.44
N PHE A 41 17.13 12.68 -11.76
CA PHE A 41 17.44 13.32 -10.48
C PHE A 41 17.93 14.74 -10.77
N HIS A 42 17.05 15.60 -11.29
CA HIS A 42 17.34 17.01 -11.40
C HIS A 42 17.10 17.63 -10.03
N ARG A 43 18.21 18.03 -9.41
CA ARG A 43 18.28 18.85 -8.21
C ARG A 43 17.64 20.22 -8.51
N GLY A 44 16.32 20.27 -8.46
CA GLY A 44 15.52 21.49 -8.48
C GLY A 44 15.70 22.27 -7.18
N ALA A 45 15.43 23.58 -7.26
CA ALA A 45 15.64 24.62 -6.26
C ALA A 45 15.47 24.16 -4.79
N ALA A 46 16.22 24.76 -3.87
CA ALA A 46 16.11 24.57 -2.44
C ALA A 46 14.65 24.71 -1.98
N MET A 47 13.94 23.58 -1.92
CA MET A 47 12.64 23.45 -1.32
C MET A 47 12.83 23.71 0.16
N GLU A 48 12.19 24.75 0.67
CA GLU A 48 12.09 24.97 2.11
C GLU A 48 11.27 23.80 2.66
N TYR A 49 11.97 22.76 3.10
CA TYR A 49 11.30 21.63 3.75
C TYR A 49 10.64 22.17 5.00
N PRO A 50 9.32 21.94 5.17
CA PRO A 50 8.70 22.20 6.46
C PRO A 50 9.51 21.45 7.51
N GLN A 51 9.82 22.12 8.63
CA GLN A 51 10.70 21.59 9.68
C GLN A 51 10.12 20.31 10.35
N ARG A 52 8.92 19.87 9.94
CA ARG A 52 8.24 18.60 10.24
C ARG A 52 7.66 18.00 8.96
N GLY A 53 7.60 16.68 8.89
CA GLY A 53 7.00 15.94 7.79
C GLY A 53 5.54 16.32 7.51
N ILE A 54 5.10 16.17 6.27
CA ILE A 54 3.71 16.42 5.86
C ILE A 54 2.87 15.17 6.14
N HIS A 55 1.79 15.34 6.91
CA HIS A 55 0.84 14.26 7.19
C HIS A 55 -0.12 14.04 6.04
N TRP A 56 0.05 12.92 5.32
CA TRP A 56 -0.85 12.51 4.22
C TRP A 56 -2.33 12.55 4.65
N SER A 57 -2.64 12.09 5.87
CA SER A 57 -4.01 12.04 6.40
C SER A 57 -4.68 13.40 6.60
N LYS A 58 -3.91 14.50 6.56
CA LYS A 58 -4.40 15.88 6.67
C LYS A 58 -4.54 16.57 5.30
N LEU A 59 -4.27 15.85 4.21
CA LEU A 59 -4.34 16.37 2.86
C LEU A 59 -5.55 15.82 2.10
N THR A 60 -6.03 16.61 1.16
CA THR A 60 -7.01 16.23 0.15
C THR A 60 -6.34 15.53 -1.04
N ALA A 61 -7.13 14.80 -1.83
CA ALA A 61 -6.62 14.10 -3.02
C ALA A 61 -5.96 15.02 -4.07
N PRO A 62 -6.47 16.24 -4.36
CA PRO A 62 -5.78 17.18 -5.24
C PRO A 62 -4.42 17.64 -4.70
N GLU A 63 -4.30 17.89 -3.40
CA GLU A 63 -3.04 18.29 -2.77
C GLU A 63 -2.00 17.17 -2.85
N LEU A 64 -2.39 15.92 -2.58
CA LEU A 64 -1.54 14.74 -2.77
C LEU A 64 -1.09 14.57 -4.21
N SER A 65 -1.98 14.85 -5.17
CA SER A 65 -1.66 14.79 -6.60
C SER A 65 -0.65 15.87 -7.01
N ALA A 66 -0.69 17.04 -6.37
CA ALA A 66 0.31 18.10 -6.59
C ALA A 66 1.69 17.68 -6.04
N LEU A 67 1.74 17.14 -4.82
CA LEU A 67 2.99 16.63 -4.23
C LEU A 67 3.60 15.49 -5.05
N ALA A 68 2.78 14.58 -5.57
CA ALA A 68 3.26 13.50 -6.43
C ALA A 68 3.87 14.01 -7.76
N LYS A 69 3.37 15.12 -8.32
CA LYS A 69 3.96 15.77 -9.50
C LYS A 69 5.29 16.44 -9.19
N ASP A 70 5.48 16.85 -7.94
CA ASP A 70 6.72 17.42 -7.43
C ASP A 70 7.68 16.35 -6.85
N HIS A 71 7.52 15.09 -7.27
CA HIS A 71 8.39 13.98 -6.88
C HIS A 71 8.48 13.74 -5.37
N ALA A 72 7.43 14.06 -4.60
CA ALA A 72 7.40 13.81 -3.16
C ALA A 72 7.62 12.32 -2.83
N VAL A 73 8.42 12.08 -1.78
CA VAL A 73 8.66 10.74 -1.23
C VAL A 73 7.62 10.42 -0.17
N VAL A 74 7.10 9.19 -0.22
CA VAL A 74 6.13 8.70 0.77
C VAL A 74 6.85 7.78 1.75
N VAL A 75 6.67 8.04 3.03
CA VAL A 75 7.11 7.15 4.11
C VAL A 75 5.86 6.56 4.76
N VAL A 76 5.80 5.23 4.83
CA VAL A 76 4.70 4.51 5.46
C VAL A 76 5.24 3.83 6.73
N PRO A 77 4.91 4.31 7.94
CA PRO A 77 5.33 3.65 9.16
C PRO A 77 4.61 2.31 9.29
N ILE A 78 5.38 1.23 9.46
CA ILE A 78 4.87 -0.12 9.70
C ILE A 78 5.43 -0.58 11.05
N GLY A 79 4.55 -1.12 11.90
CA GLY A 79 4.90 -1.70 13.19
C GLY A 79 4.07 -2.96 13.45
N SER A 80 4.20 -3.50 14.66
CA SER A 80 3.52 -4.71 15.13
C SER A 80 2.48 -4.40 16.21
N THR A 81 1.60 -5.37 16.46
CA THR A 81 0.79 -5.46 17.68
C THR A 81 1.28 -6.67 18.45
N GLU A 82 2.20 -6.47 19.39
CA GLU A 82 2.91 -7.56 20.08
C GLU A 82 3.21 -7.25 21.54
N GLN A 83 3.48 -8.28 22.34
CA GLN A 83 3.69 -8.13 23.78
C GLN A 83 5.07 -7.55 24.09
N HIS A 84 5.13 -6.42 24.78
CA HIS A 84 6.37 -5.78 25.28
C HIS A 84 6.53 -5.86 26.80
N GLY A 85 6.12 -6.99 27.41
CA GLY A 85 6.11 -7.15 28.86
C GLY A 85 5.03 -6.30 29.57
N PRO A 86 4.92 -6.34 30.91
CA PRO A 86 3.82 -5.70 31.64
C PRO A 86 3.93 -4.17 31.74
N HIS A 87 5.00 -3.58 31.21
CA HIS A 87 5.34 -2.16 31.36
C HIS A 87 5.13 -1.35 30.08
N LEU A 88 4.83 -2.00 28.96
CA LEU A 88 4.63 -1.37 27.65
C LEU A 88 3.34 -1.87 27.00
N VAL A 89 2.76 -1.02 26.16
CA VAL A 89 1.55 -1.35 25.39
C VAL A 89 1.91 -2.24 24.21
N THR A 90 0.93 -3.00 23.73
CA THR A 90 1.17 -3.91 22.61
C THR A 90 1.41 -3.21 21.26
N GLY A 91 1.04 -1.93 21.14
CA GLY A 91 1.27 -1.12 19.94
C GLY A 91 2.56 -0.31 19.96
N THR A 92 3.54 -0.66 20.80
CA THR A 92 4.78 0.13 20.97
C THR A 92 5.50 0.34 19.64
N ASP A 93 5.65 -0.72 18.84
CA ASP A 93 6.27 -0.66 17.52
C ASP A 93 5.58 0.32 16.57
N HIS A 94 4.23 0.35 16.57
CA HIS A 94 3.48 1.29 15.73
C HIS A 94 3.72 2.74 16.14
N VAL A 95 3.72 3.02 17.45
CA VAL A 95 3.96 4.37 17.99
C VAL A 95 5.37 4.84 17.67
N LEU A 96 6.37 3.99 17.85
CA LEU A 96 7.77 4.33 17.57
C LEU A 96 8.01 4.53 16.07
N ALA A 97 7.50 3.64 15.22
CA ALA A 97 7.63 3.76 13.77
C ALA A 97 6.98 5.06 13.26
N ALA A 98 5.79 5.42 13.77
CA ALA A 98 5.14 6.67 13.42
C ALA A 98 5.95 7.89 13.89
N ALA A 99 6.47 7.87 15.12
CA ALA A 99 7.25 8.98 15.68
C ALA A 99 8.55 9.28 14.92
N VAL A 100 9.18 8.28 14.32
CA VAL A 100 10.38 8.47 13.46
C VAL A 100 10.03 9.15 12.13
N CYS A 101 8.77 9.07 11.68
CA CYS A 101 8.31 9.64 10.41
C CYS A 101 7.75 11.07 10.52
N GLU A 102 7.66 11.62 11.74
CA GLU A 102 7.22 12.99 12.05
C GLU A 102 8.30 14.04 11.79
#